data_AF-A0A453GBL3-F1
#
_entry.id   AF-A0A453GBL3-F1
#
_cell.length_a   1.000
_cell.length_b   1.000
_cell.length_c   1.000
_cell.angle_alpha   90.00
_cell.angle_beta   90.00
_cell.angle_gamma   90.00
#
_symmetry.space_group_name_H-M   'P 1'
#
loop_
_entity.id
_entity.type
_entity.pdbx_description
1 polymer ?
#
loop_
_entity_poly.entity_id
_entity_poly.type
_entity_poly.pdbx_seq_one_letter_code
_entity_poly.pdbx_strand_id
1 'polypeptide(L)'
;MADIVLGLTKSVVEGTLSKVKSAIEEEAGLKVRVQHDLVSITGEFEMMQSFLNAVDREQVQNNVVRTWVRQLRDLAYDVEDCIEFVIHVDNKSSTWWRRLLPSCMVAVPPLDEAVSDVKQLKARVEDVSQRNMRYNLISDP
;
A
#
# COMPACT_ATOMS: atom_id res chain seq x y z
N MET A 1 34.27 -32.44 24.09
CA MET A 1 34.00 -32.04 22.68
C MET A 1 32.50 -32.04 22.38
N ALA A 2 31.75 -33.07 22.78
CA ALA A 2 30.29 -33.14 22.61
C ALA A 2 29.51 -31.95 23.20
N ASP A 3 29.85 -31.50 24.42
CA ASP A 3 29.13 -30.39 25.08
C ASP A 3 29.29 -29.04 24.37
N ILE A 4 30.45 -28.81 23.74
CA ILE A 4 30.71 -27.59 22.95
C ILE A 4 29.88 -27.62 21.68
N VAL A 5 29.85 -28.75 20.97
CA VAL A 5 29.04 -28.93 19.76
C VAL A 5 27.55 -28.79 20.08
N LEU A 6 27.10 -29.35 21.20
CA LEU A 6 25.72 -29.22 21.67
C LEU A 6 25.36 -27.76 21.99
N GLY A 7 26.22 -27.05 22.72
CA GLY A 7 26.02 -25.64 23.06
C GLY A 7 25.96 -24.73 21.83
N LEU A 8 26.87 -24.92 20.86
CA LEU A 8 26.86 -24.21 19.58
C LEU A 8 25.59 -24.49 18.78
N THR A 9 25.18 -25.77 18.71
CA THR A 9 23.96 -26.17 18.00
C THR A 9 22.73 -25.51 18.62
N LYS A 10 22.62 -25.50 19.96
CA LYS A 10 21.53 -24.83 20.66
C LYS A 10 21.45 -23.34 20.33
N SER A 11 22.59 -22.65 20.36
CA SER A 11 22.65 -21.22 20.02
C SER A 11 22.22 -20.92 18.58
N VAL A 12 22.65 -21.75 17.62
CA VAL A 12 22.23 -21.62 16.21
C VAL A 12 20.74 -21.84 16.04
N VAL A 13 20.17 -22.85 16.72
CA VAL A 13 18.73 -23.14 16.68
C VAL A 13 17.93 -22.00 17.31
N GLU A 14 18.34 -21.50 18.48
CA GLU A 14 17.69 -20.36 19.15
C GLU A 14 17.73 -19.10 18.28
N GLY A 15 18.88 -18.79 17.67
CA GLY A 15 19.01 -17.67 16.74
C GLY A 15 18.14 -17.82 15.49
N THR A 16 18.02 -19.03 14.96
CA THR A 16 17.15 -19.32 13.81
C THR A 16 15.67 -19.16 14.18
N LEU A 17 15.24 -19.67 15.34
CA LEU A 17 13.87 -19.50 15.84
C LEU A 17 13.53 -18.03 16.06
N SER A 18 14.45 -17.24 16.61
CA SER A 18 14.26 -15.80 16.79
C SER A 18 14.07 -15.09 15.45
N LYS A 19 14.89 -15.41 14.43
CA LYS A 19 14.75 -14.84 13.08
C LYS A 19 13.41 -15.21 12.44
N VAL A 20 12.98 -16.45 12.57
CA VAL A 20 11.68 -16.92 12.05
C VAL A 20 10.53 -16.13 12.69
N LYS A 21 10.54 -15.96 14.00
CA LYS A 21 9.51 -15.16 14.71
C LYS A 21 9.49 -13.70 14.22
N SER A 22 10.66 -13.06 14.13
CA SER A 22 10.76 -11.68 13.65
C SER A 22 10.23 -11.51 12.22
N ALA A 23 10.53 -12.46 11.32
CA ALA A 23 10.05 -12.39 9.94
C ALA A 23 8.52 -12.49 9.85
N ILE A 24 7.89 -13.35 10.68
CA ILE A 24 6.43 -13.50 10.78
C ILE A 24 5.79 -12.20 11.29
N GLU A 25 6.34 -11.61 12.36
CA GLU A 25 5.84 -10.37 12.95
C GLU A 25 5.95 -9.19 11.96
N GLU A 26 7.06 -9.10 11.23
CA GLU A 26 7.27 -8.06 10.21
C GLU A 26 6.29 -8.20 9.04
N GLU A 27 6.08 -9.42 8.53
CA GLU A 27 5.10 -9.68 7.46
C GLU A 27 3.69 -9.32 7.90
N ALA A 28 3.28 -9.74 9.10
CA ALA A 28 1.98 -9.38 9.66
C ALA A 28 1.82 -7.85 9.79
N GLY A 29 2.85 -7.16 10.27
CA GLY A 29 2.86 -5.70 10.37
C GLY A 29 2.72 -4.99 9.02
N LEU A 30 3.36 -5.50 7.96
CA LEU A 30 3.23 -4.95 6.60
C LEU A 30 1.82 -5.15 6.05
N LYS A 31 1.23 -6.34 6.22
CA LYS A 31 -0.15 -6.62 5.77
C LYS A 31 -1.15 -5.68 6.45
N VAL A 32 -1.01 -5.45 7.76
CA VAL A 32 -1.84 -4.48 8.50
C VAL A 32 -1.69 -3.07 7.97
N ARG A 33 -0.46 -2.63 7.64
CA ARG A 33 -0.22 -1.30 7.04
C ARG A 33 -0.88 -1.14 5.68
N VAL A 34 -0.72 -2.13 4.79
CA VAL A 34 -1.37 -2.13 3.46
C VAL A 34 -2.89 -2.06 3.61
N GLN A 35 -3.46 -2.88 4.49
CA GLN A 35 -4.90 -2.86 4.75
C GLN A 35 -5.38 -1.48 5.22
N HIS A 36 -4.68 -0.87 6.17
CA HIS A 36 -5.03 0.46 6.67
C HIS A 36 -5.00 1.52 5.56
N ASP A 37 -3.97 1.51 4.71
CA ASP A 37 -3.85 2.48 3.63
C ASP A 37 -4.90 2.26 2.53
N LEU A 38 -5.25 1.01 2.20
CA LEU A 38 -6.35 0.69 1.29
C LEU A 38 -7.71 1.16 1.81
N VAL A 39 -7.97 1.03 3.12
CA VAL A 39 -9.18 1.57 3.74
C VAL A 39 -9.22 3.11 3.61
N SER A 40 -8.10 3.79 3.85
CA SER A 40 -8.00 5.24 3.67
C SER A 40 -8.26 5.68 2.23
N ILE A 41 -7.68 4.97 1.26
CA ILE A 41 -7.90 5.22 -0.18
C ILE A 41 -9.39 5.04 -0.52
N THR A 42 -10.02 3.98 0.01
CA THR A 42 -11.45 3.70 -0.22
C THR A 42 -12.32 4.87 0.24
N GLY A 43 -12.11 5.38 1.46
CA GLY A 43 -12.88 6.50 1.99
C GLY A 43 -12.75 7.78 1.15
N GLU A 44 -11.53 8.09 0.67
CA GLU A 44 -11.33 9.22 -0.24
C GLU A 44 -12.05 9.02 -1.58
N PHE A 45 -12.03 7.81 -2.14
CA PHE A 45 -12.74 7.51 -3.37
C PHE A 45 -14.26 7.58 -3.22
N GLU A 46 -14.82 7.19 -2.07
CA GLU A 46 -16.23 7.37 -1.75
C GLU A 46 -16.62 8.86 -1.72
N MET A 47 -15.78 9.71 -1.12
CA MET A 47 -15.97 11.16 -1.14
C MET A 47 -15.86 11.75 -2.54
N MET A 48 -14.87 11.30 -3.32
CA MET A 48 -14.68 11.73 -4.71
C MET A 48 -15.85 11.31 -5.61
N GLN A 49 -16.38 10.10 -5.44
CA GLN A 49 -17.59 9.64 -6.14
C GLN A 49 -18.81 10.48 -5.75
N SER A 50 -18.98 10.79 -4.47
CA SER A 50 -20.07 11.65 -3.99
C SER A 50 -19.99 13.04 -4.60
N PHE A 51 -18.79 13.61 -4.70
CA PHE A 51 -18.57 14.87 -5.41
C PHE A 51 -18.98 14.78 -6.88
N LEU A 52 -18.54 13.75 -7.61
CA LEU A 52 -18.94 13.57 -9.01
C LEU A 52 -20.45 13.50 -9.21
N ASN A 53 -21.18 12.88 -8.28
CA ASN A 53 -22.64 12.79 -8.32
C ASN A 53 -23.35 14.13 -8.04
N ALA A 54 -22.69 15.05 -7.32
CA ALA A 54 -23.22 16.37 -7.01
C ALA A 54 -22.97 17.40 -8.13
N VAL A 55 -22.01 17.14 -9.03
CA VAL A 55 -21.67 18.03 -10.15
C VAL A 55 -22.78 18.02 -11.20
N ASP A 56 -23.36 19.18 -11.49
CA ASP A 56 -24.38 19.35 -12.54
C ASP A 56 -23.78 19.55 -13.95
N ARG A 57 -24.63 19.56 -14.98
CA ARG A 57 -24.19 19.69 -16.39
C ARG A 57 -23.52 21.01 -16.72
N GLU A 58 -23.83 22.09 -16.00
CA GLU A 58 -23.24 23.41 -16.23
C GLU A 58 -21.84 23.48 -15.61
N GLN A 59 -21.67 22.92 -14.42
CA GLN A 59 -20.39 22.80 -13.72
C GLN A 59 -19.39 21.93 -14.49
N VAL A 60 -19.85 20.92 -15.25
CA VAL A 60 -18.97 20.11 -16.13
C VAL A 60 -18.30 20.96 -17.22
N GLN A 61 -18.84 22.14 -17.59
CA GLN A 61 -18.16 23.02 -18.55
C GLN A 61 -16.98 23.79 -17.92
N ASN A 62 -16.85 23.79 -16.59
CA ASN A 62 -15.74 24.41 -15.91
C ASN A 62 -14.43 23.62 -16.16
N ASN A 63 -13.41 24.31 -16.68
CA ASN A 63 -12.11 23.70 -16.99
C ASN A 63 -11.41 23.08 -15.76
N VAL A 64 -11.62 23.63 -14.57
CA VAL A 64 -11.08 23.09 -13.31
C VAL A 64 -11.75 21.76 -12.98
N VAL A 65 -13.08 21.70 -13.05
CA VAL A 65 -13.86 20.47 -12.83
C VAL A 65 -13.44 19.40 -13.84
N ARG A 66 -13.36 19.73 -15.13
CA ARG A 66 -12.90 18.79 -16.17
C ARG A 66 -11.50 18.25 -15.92
N THR A 67 -10.59 19.12 -15.48
CA THR A 67 -9.22 18.73 -15.16
C THR A 67 -9.18 17.79 -13.96
N TRP A 68 -9.97 18.08 -12.92
CA TRP A 68 -10.05 17.24 -11.73
C TRP A 68 -10.69 15.88 -12.04
N VAL A 69 -11.79 15.83 -12.80
CA VAL A 69 -12.42 14.58 -13.26
C VAL A 69 -11.42 13.72 -14.04
N ARG A 70 -10.63 14.33 -14.93
CA ARG A 70 -9.57 13.61 -15.65
C ARG A 70 -8.53 13.02 -14.69
N GLN A 71 -8.04 13.82 -13.73
CA GLN A 71 -7.06 13.35 -12.74
C GLN A 71 -7.62 12.23 -11.86
N LEU A 72 -8.89 12.31 -11.47
CA LEU A 72 -9.56 11.26 -10.70
C LEU A 72 -9.68 9.96 -11.51
N ARG A 73 -10.02 10.05 -12.80
CA ARG A 73 -10.04 8.87 -13.67
C ARG A 73 -8.66 8.25 -13.81
N ASP A 74 -7.63 9.07 -14.05
CA ASP A 74 -6.26 8.58 -14.16
C ASP A 74 -5.84 7.88 -12.85
N LEU A 75 -6.18 8.49 -11.69
CA LEU A 75 -5.96 7.92 -10.36
C LEU A 75 -6.75 6.62 -10.12
N ALA A 76 -7.96 6.47 -10.68
CA ALA A 76 -8.73 5.23 -10.55
C ALA A 76 -8.04 4.04 -11.24
N TYR A 77 -7.41 4.28 -12.40
CA TYR A 77 -6.58 3.25 -13.05
C TYR A 77 -5.35 2.90 -12.20
N ASP A 78 -4.68 3.90 -11.61
CA ASP A 78 -3.55 3.63 -10.72
C ASP A 78 -3.96 2.79 -9.49
N VAL A 79 -5.17 3.01 -8.95
CA VAL A 79 -5.71 2.19 -7.85
C VAL A 79 -5.98 0.76 -8.29
N GLU A 80 -6.58 0.56 -9.46
CA GLU A 80 -6.85 -0.76 -10.04
C GLU A 80 -5.56 -1.57 -10.21
N ASP A 81 -4.55 -0.98 -10.86
CA ASP A 81 -3.24 -1.60 -11.08
C ASP A 81 -2.55 -1.96 -9.75
N CYS A 82 -2.62 -1.07 -8.75
CA CYS A 82 -2.02 -1.30 -7.43
C CYS A 82 -2.72 -2.43 -6.68
N ILE A 83 -4.05 -2.53 -6.74
CA ILE A 83 -4.81 -3.62 -6.11
C ILE A 83 -4.45 -4.96 -6.76
N GLU A 84 -4.36 -5.00 -8.10
CA GLU A 84 -3.95 -6.23 -8.81
C GLU A 84 -2.56 -6.69 -8.35
N PHE A 85 -1.61 -5.76 -8.21
CA PHE A 85 -0.28 -6.06 -7.69
C PHE A 85 -0.31 -6.58 -6.25
N VAL A 86 -1.06 -5.94 -5.34
CA VAL A 86 -1.19 -6.38 -3.94
C VAL A 86 -1.78 -7.80 -3.85
N ILE A 87 -2.84 -8.09 -4.60
CA ILE A 87 -3.45 -9.43 -4.66
C ILE A 87 -2.45 -10.45 -5.19
N HIS A 88 -1.70 -10.08 -6.22
CA HIS A 88 -0.67 -10.95 -6.80
C HIS A 88 0.44 -11.28 -5.80
N VAL A 89 0.88 -10.30 -5.02
CA VAL A 89 1.88 -10.46 -3.96
C VAL A 89 1.36 -11.34 -2.83
N ASP A 90 0.11 -11.14 -2.37
CA ASP A 90 -0.47 -11.94 -1.30
C ASP A 90 -0.64 -13.40 -1.71
N ASN A 91 -1.08 -13.66 -2.95
CA ASN A 91 -1.13 -15.03 -3.50
C ASN A 91 0.25 -15.71 -3.60
N LYS A 92 1.32 -14.92 -3.72
CA LYS A 92 2.71 -15.41 -3.76
C LYS A 92 3.41 -15.39 -2.40
N SER A 93 2.72 -15.07 -1.30
CA SER A 93 3.25 -14.92 0.09
C SER A 93 4.02 -16.14 0.62
N SER A 94 4.07 -17.27 -0.10
CA SER A 94 5.02 -18.37 0.14
C SER A 94 6.50 -17.96 0.20
N THR A 95 6.86 -16.72 -0.17
CA THR A 95 8.24 -16.21 -0.19
C THR A 95 8.80 -15.69 1.14
N TRP A 96 8.06 -15.79 2.25
CA TRP A 96 8.50 -15.33 3.59
C TRP A 96 9.88 -15.88 4.02
N TRP A 97 10.22 -17.12 3.62
CA TRP A 97 11.51 -17.75 3.91
C TRP A 97 12.71 -16.99 3.30
N ARG A 98 12.50 -16.13 2.29
CA ARG A 98 13.57 -15.26 1.78
C ARG A 98 14.06 -14.26 2.83
N ARG A 99 13.23 -13.88 3.82
CA ARG A 99 13.66 -13.03 4.94
C ARG A 99 14.61 -13.72 5.91
N LEU A 100 14.71 -15.06 5.84
CA LEU A 100 15.66 -15.84 6.62
C LEU A 100 17.05 -15.89 5.97
N LEU A 101 17.15 -15.50 4.69
CA LEU A 101 18.42 -15.46 3.97
C LEU A 101 19.26 -14.23 4.37
N PRO A 102 20.59 -14.30 4.26
CA PRO A 102 21.45 -13.13 4.46
C PRO A 102 21.07 -11.97 3.54
N SER A 103 21.09 -10.74 4.07
CA SER A 103 20.65 -9.52 3.36
C SER A 103 21.35 -9.28 2.01
N CYS A 104 22.55 -9.83 1.80
CA CYS A 104 23.26 -9.73 0.51
C CYS A 104 22.73 -10.66 -0.60
N MET A 105 21.81 -11.58 -0.29
CA MET A 105 21.29 -12.58 -1.23
C MET A 105 19.81 -12.36 -1.61
N VAL A 106 19.17 -11.32 -1.07
CA VAL A 106 17.73 -11.12 -1.19
C VAL A 106 17.45 -9.85 -2.01
N ALA A 107 16.89 -10.03 -3.21
CA ALA A 107 16.19 -8.95 -3.89
C ALA A 107 14.96 -8.52 -3.06
N VAL A 108 14.61 -7.23 -3.07
CA VAL A 108 13.50 -6.64 -2.29
C VAL A 108 12.28 -7.57 -2.29
N PRO A 109 11.74 -7.97 -1.12
CA PRO A 109 10.56 -8.82 -1.08
C PRO A 109 9.38 -8.12 -1.78
N PRO A 110 8.56 -8.86 -2.54
CA PRO A 110 7.41 -8.28 -3.25
C PRO A 110 6.41 -7.55 -2.33
N LEU A 111 6.37 -7.91 -1.04
CA LEU A 111 5.52 -7.26 -0.04
C LEU A 111 6.00 -5.86 0.35
N ASP A 112 7.32 -5.64 0.42
CA ASP A 112 7.87 -4.33 0.78
C ASP A 112 7.66 -3.34 -0.38
N GLU A 113 7.72 -3.82 -1.62
CA GLU A 113 7.33 -3.08 -2.82
C GLU A 113 5.84 -2.74 -2.80
N ALA A 114 4.96 -3.72 -2.56
CA ALA A 114 3.51 -3.47 -2.47
C ALA A 114 3.16 -2.44 -1.37
N VAL A 115 3.84 -2.48 -0.23
CA VAL A 115 3.66 -1.49 0.84
C VAL A 115 4.09 -0.10 0.39
N SER A 116 5.22 0.00 -0.33
CA SER A 116 5.70 1.26 -0.89
C SER A 116 4.70 1.86 -1.89
N ASP A 117 4.20 1.03 -2.80
CA ASP A 117 3.29 1.44 -3.87
C ASP A 117 1.95 1.90 -3.32
N VAL A 118 1.36 1.15 -2.39
CA VAL A 118 0.10 1.53 -1.73
C VAL A 118 0.27 2.84 -0.95
N LYS A 119 1.42 3.02 -0.28
CA LYS A 119 1.72 4.27 0.44
C LYS A 119 1.87 5.46 -0.51
N GLN A 120 2.55 5.28 -1.63
CA GLN A 120 2.69 6.32 -2.66
C GLN A 120 1.33 6.65 -3.28
N LEU A 121 0.52 5.63 -3.58
CA LEU A 121 -0.83 5.79 -4.10
C LEU A 121 -1.70 6.59 -3.13
N LYS A 122 -1.69 6.24 -1.83
CA LYS A 122 -2.40 7.01 -0.80
C LYS A 122 -2.00 8.49 -0.80
N ALA A 123 -0.71 8.80 -0.83
CA ALA A 123 -0.24 10.18 -0.91
C ALA A 123 -0.76 10.90 -2.17
N ARG A 124 -0.80 10.22 -3.32
CA ARG A 124 -1.36 10.77 -4.55
C ARG A 124 -2.88 11.04 -4.44
N VAL A 125 -3.63 10.15 -3.79
CA VAL A 125 -5.06 10.32 -3.51
C VAL A 125 -5.28 11.56 -2.65
N GLU A 126 -4.52 11.69 -1.55
CA GLU A 126 -4.56 12.86 -0.66
C GLU A 126 -4.22 14.15 -1.42
N ASP A 127 -3.22 14.13 -2.30
CA ASP A 127 -2.86 15.29 -3.13
C ASP A 127 -3.99 15.70 -4.09
N VAL A 128 -4.69 14.73 -4.71
CA VAL A 128 -5.85 15.01 -5.59
C VAL A 128 -7.00 15.60 -4.78
N SER A 129 -7.26 15.06 -3.58
CA SER A 129 -8.27 15.55 -2.65
C SER A 129 -7.97 16.97 -2.18
N GLN A 130 -6.73 17.25 -1.76
CA GLN A 130 -6.30 18.58 -1.33
C GLN A 130 -6.29 19.62 -2.45
N ARG A 131 -5.93 19.22 -3.67
CA ARG A 131 -6.06 20.11 -4.85
C ARG A 131 -7.52 20.43 -5.13
N ASN A 132 -8.42 19.45 -4.97
CA ASN A 132 -9.86 19.70 -5.08
C ASN A 132 -10.30 20.76 -4.08
N MET A 133 -9.97 20.60 -2.80
CA MET A 133 -10.29 21.60 -1.78
C MET A 133 -9.72 22.98 -2.18
N ARG A 134 -8.45 23.05 -2.58
CA ARG A 134 -7.81 24.33 -2.88
C ARG A 134 -8.45 25.11 -4.03
N TYR A 135 -8.97 24.43 -5.05
CA TYR A 135 -9.47 25.06 -6.28
C TYR A 135 -10.99 24.97 -6.47
N ASN A 136 -11.66 24.08 -5.73
CA ASN A 136 -13.09 23.77 -5.82
C ASN A 136 -13.79 23.86 -4.44
N LEU A 137 -13.34 24.74 -3.52
CA LEU A 137 -14.09 25.04 -2.28
C LEU A 137 -15.52 25.51 -2.64
N ILE A 138 -16.42 24.54 -2.71
CA ILE A 138 -17.88 24.59 -2.64
C ILE A 138 -18.47 25.62 -3.61
N SER A 139 -19.05 25.12 -4.70
CA SER A 139 -20.06 25.85 -5.47
C SER A 139 -21.22 26.23 -4.54
N ASP A 140 -21.05 27.24 -3.70
CA ASP A 140 -22.14 27.87 -2.95
C ASP A 140 -22.79 28.93 -3.85
N PRO A 141 -24.12 29.12 -3.69
CA PRO A 141 -25.09 29.36 -4.76
C PRO A 141 -24.97 30.66 -5.56
#